data_AF-A0A1L8CY82-F1
#
_entry.id   AF-A0A1L8CY82-F1
#
_cell.length_a   1.000
_cell.length_b   1.000
_cell.length_c   1.000
_cell.angle_alpha   90.00
_cell.angle_beta   90.00
_cell.angle_gamma   90.00
#
_symmetry.space_group_name_H-M   'P 1'
#
loop_
_entity.id
_entity.type
_entity.pdbx_description
1 polymer ?
#
loop_
_entity_poly.entity_id
_entity_poly.type
_entity_poly.pdbx_seq_one_letter_code
_entity_poly.pdbx_strand_id
1 'polypeptide(L)'
;MHLGKLSLGEVLEFAVSVERNGLAMYRQFAVTFAGTELEKLFDELADEEVKHEEDFKRMLGEAKVENLPESYFDEYRQYLESIVNLHLFQGKKVEEVAAKISDANEALKFALEFEKDSLLFFLELKNLVDDKDKAMVDKLINEERGHVLKLSKKLIS
;
A
#
# COMPACT_ATOMS: atom_id res chain seq x y z
N MET A 1 5.59 -14.89 -6.40
CA MET A 1 6.87 -14.36 -6.94
C MET A 1 7.96 -14.93 -6.05
N HIS A 2 9.03 -15.54 -6.59
CA HIS A 2 10.17 -15.94 -5.74
C HIS A 2 11.12 -14.75 -5.74
N LEU A 3 11.19 -14.04 -4.62
CA LEU A 3 12.04 -12.87 -4.49
C LEU A 3 13.49 -13.36 -4.49
N GLY A 4 14.31 -12.79 -5.38
CA GLY A 4 15.73 -13.13 -5.47
C GLY A 4 16.53 -12.50 -4.33
N LYS A 5 17.73 -12.01 -4.63
CA LYS A 5 18.43 -11.09 -3.70
C LYS A 5 17.63 -9.79 -3.60
N LEU A 6 16.75 -9.68 -2.58
CA LEU A 6 15.94 -8.48 -2.30
C LEU A 6 16.79 -7.20 -2.42
N SER A 7 16.49 -6.40 -3.45
CA SER A 7 17.11 -5.11 -3.73
C SER A 7 16.16 -3.97 -3.40
N LEU A 8 16.69 -2.76 -3.17
CA LEU A 8 15.84 -1.58 -2.95
C LEU A 8 14.87 -1.34 -4.12
N GLY A 9 15.30 -1.63 -5.35
CA GLY A 9 14.45 -1.53 -6.54
C GLY A 9 13.24 -2.47 -6.47
N GLU A 10 13.42 -3.74 -6.10
CA GLU A 10 12.30 -4.69 -5.96
C GLU A 10 11.33 -4.28 -4.84
N VAL A 11 11.85 -3.73 -3.74
CA VAL A 11 11.00 -3.23 -2.64
C VAL A 11 10.18 -2.01 -3.10
N LEU A 12 10.78 -1.09 -3.85
CA LEU A 12 10.08 0.07 -4.41
C LEU A 12 9.08 -0.32 -5.50
N GLU A 13 9.38 -1.32 -6.34
CA GLU A 13 8.43 -1.90 -7.28
C GLU A 13 7.21 -2.51 -6.56
N PHE A 14 7.45 -3.17 -5.42
CA PHE A 14 6.36 -3.65 -4.59
C PHE A 14 5.54 -2.49 -4.02
N ALA A 15 6.17 -1.42 -3.53
CA ALA A 15 5.47 -0.20 -3.10
C ALA A 15 4.55 0.38 -4.19
N VAL A 16 5.03 0.48 -5.43
CA VAL A 16 4.21 0.88 -6.59
C VAL A 16 3.03 -0.09 -6.80
N SER A 17 3.24 -1.39 -6.59
CA SER A 17 2.16 -2.37 -6.70
C SER A 17 1.14 -2.26 -5.57
N VAL A 18 1.54 -1.88 -4.36
CA VAL A 18 0.63 -1.61 -3.23
C VAL A 18 -0.34 -0.49 -3.61
N GLU A 19 0.19 0.67 -4.00
CA GLU A 19 -0.65 1.83 -4.39
C GLU A 19 -1.58 1.53 -5.58
N ARG A 20 -1.07 0.78 -6.57
CA ARG A 20 -1.91 0.37 -7.70
C ARG A 20 -3.06 -0.54 -7.27
N ASN A 21 -2.82 -1.40 -6.28
CA ASN A 21 -3.85 -2.27 -5.72
C ASN A 21 -4.87 -1.45 -4.91
N GLY A 22 -4.41 -0.49 -4.10
CA GLY A 22 -5.29 0.42 -3.37
C GLY A 22 -6.19 1.22 -4.31
N LEU A 23 -5.62 1.78 -5.39
CA LEU A 23 -6.35 2.46 -6.44
C LEU A 23 -7.44 1.57 -7.06
N ALA A 24 -7.09 0.35 -7.47
CA ALA A 24 -8.04 -0.58 -8.08
C ALA A 24 -9.17 -0.96 -7.10
N MET A 25 -8.83 -1.20 -5.84
CA MET A 25 -9.77 -1.47 -4.76
C MET A 25 -10.76 -0.30 -4.59
N TYR A 26 -10.24 0.92 -4.42
CA TYR A 26 -11.06 2.09 -4.15
C TYR A 26 -11.94 2.48 -5.32
N ARG A 27 -11.46 2.36 -6.56
CA ARG A 27 -12.31 2.55 -7.75
C ARG A 27 -13.42 1.51 -7.83
N GLN A 28 -13.12 0.26 -7.51
CA GLN A 28 -14.14 -0.78 -7.47
C GLN A 28 -15.19 -0.49 -6.39
N PHE A 29 -14.78 -0.07 -5.19
CA PHE A 29 -15.72 0.30 -4.13
C PHE A 29 -16.53 1.56 -4.47
N ALA A 30 -15.93 2.58 -5.08
CA ALA A 30 -16.66 3.76 -5.53
C ALA A 30 -17.79 3.38 -6.49
N VAL A 31 -17.53 2.49 -7.45
CA VAL A 31 -18.55 1.96 -8.36
C VAL A 31 -19.62 1.15 -7.61
N THR A 32 -19.23 0.26 -6.69
CA THR A 32 -20.17 -0.57 -5.92
C THR A 32 -21.12 0.27 -5.06
N PHE A 33 -20.63 1.37 -4.49
CA PHE A 33 -21.38 2.22 -3.56
C PHE A 33 -21.86 3.53 -4.19
N ALA A 34 -21.97 3.58 -5.53
CA ALA A 34 -22.43 4.74 -6.28
C ALA A 34 -23.78 5.27 -5.77
N GLY A 35 -23.90 6.59 -5.64
CA GLY A 35 -25.07 7.29 -5.10
C GLY A 35 -25.16 7.31 -3.57
N THR A 36 -24.19 6.71 -2.86
CA THR A 36 -24.09 6.78 -1.41
C THR A 36 -22.98 7.74 -0.97
N GLU A 37 -22.92 8.03 0.33
CA GLU A 37 -21.83 8.81 0.91
C GLU A 37 -20.46 8.12 0.85
N LEU A 38 -20.41 6.80 0.63
CA LEU A 38 -19.15 6.06 0.51
C LEU A 38 -18.47 6.20 -0.85
N GLU A 39 -19.24 6.45 -1.92
CA GLU A 39 -18.70 6.72 -3.26
C GLU A 39 -17.64 7.82 -3.19
N LYS A 40 -18.01 8.97 -2.59
CA LYS A 40 -17.12 10.12 -2.46
C LYS A 40 -15.88 9.81 -1.63
N LEU A 41 -16.03 9.07 -0.53
CA LEU A 41 -14.88 8.70 0.31
C LEU A 41 -13.90 7.84 -0.48
N PHE A 42 -14.38 6.82 -1.20
CA PHE A 42 -13.51 5.92 -1.95
C PHE A 42 -12.90 6.60 -3.18
N ASP A 43 -13.61 7.51 -3.86
CA ASP A 43 -13.02 8.31 -4.93
C ASP A 43 -11.90 9.24 -4.42
N GLU A 44 -12.10 9.89 -3.27
CA GLU A 44 -11.07 10.72 -2.65
C GLU A 44 -9.81 9.92 -2.30
N LEU A 45 -9.98 8.71 -1.74
CA LEU A 45 -8.86 7.81 -1.42
C LEU A 45 -8.17 7.33 -2.70
N ALA A 46 -8.92 6.93 -3.73
CA ALA A 46 -8.37 6.54 -5.03
C ALA A 46 -7.51 7.64 -5.67
N ASP A 47 -7.90 8.91 -5.55
CA ASP A 47 -7.12 10.04 -6.06
C ASP A 47 -5.83 10.30 -5.25
N GLU A 48 -5.80 9.91 -3.98
CA GLU A 48 -4.60 9.94 -3.13
C GLU A 48 -3.62 8.83 -3.57
N GLU A 49 -4.09 7.60 -3.81
CA GLU A 49 -3.28 6.46 -4.31
C GLU A 49 -2.55 6.75 -5.63
N VAL A 50 -3.18 7.49 -6.55
CA VAL A 50 -2.53 7.87 -7.83
C VAL A 50 -1.26 8.69 -7.57
N LYS A 51 -1.32 9.61 -6.61
CA LYS A 51 -0.18 10.48 -6.26
C LYS A 51 0.91 9.67 -5.57
N HIS A 52 0.53 8.76 -4.70
CA HIS A 52 1.47 7.87 -4.03
C HIS A 52 2.19 6.95 -5.03
N GLU A 53 1.47 6.38 -6.00
CA GLU A 53 2.06 5.56 -7.07
C GLU A 53 3.11 6.37 -7.86
N GLU A 54 2.82 7.63 -8.19
CA GLU A 54 3.74 8.54 -8.86
C GLU A 54 4.98 8.86 -8.01
N ASP A 55 4.77 9.11 -6.70
CA ASP A 55 5.84 9.39 -5.75
C ASP A 55 6.80 8.20 -5.63
N PHE A 56 6.29 6.96 -5.52
CA PHE A 56 7.12 5.75 -5.50
C PHE A 56 7.80 5.45 -6.84
N LYS A 57 7.13 5.69 -7.98
CA LYS A 57 7.76 5.56 -9.30
C LYS A 57 8.95 6.50 -9.46
N ARG A 58 8.85 7.73 -8.94
CA ARG A 58 9.97 8.69 -8.95
C ARG A 58 11.14 8.16 -8.12
N MET A 59 10.89 7.66 -6.90
CA MET A 59 11.95 7.03 -6.09
C MET A 59 12.61 5.87 -6.82
N LEU A 60 11.81 5.00 -7.43
CA LEU A 60 12.31 3.84 -8.17
C LEU A 60 13.24 4.26 -9.32
N GLY A 61 12.90 5.33 -10.04
CA GLY A 61 13.74 5.88 -11.11
C GLY A 61 15.05 6.51 -10.62
N GLU A 62 15.09 6.97 -9.38
CA GLU A 62 16.27 7.58 -8.74
C GLU A 62 17.09 6.59 -7.90
N ALA A 63 16.53 5.42 -7.60
CA ALA A 63 17.18 4.37 -6.83
C ALA A 63 18.37 3.82 -7.61
N LYS A 64 19.55 3.90 -7.01
CA LYS A 64 20.69 3.12 -7.52
C LYS A 64 20.40 1.65 -7.25
N VAL A 65 20.79 0.78 -8.18
CA VAL A 65 20.78 -0.67 -7.95
C VAL A 65 21.87 -1.00 -6.94
N GLU A 66 21.58 -0.76 -5.67
CA GLU A 66 22.42 -1.14 -4.55
C GLU A 66 21.77 -2.35 -3.87
N ASN A 67 22.57 -3.40 -3.69
CA ASN A 67 22.16 -4.52 -2.85
C ASN A 67 22.05 -3.99 -1.42
N LEU A 68 21.00 -4.39 -0.69
CA LEU A 68 20.91 -4.07 0.73
C LEU A 68 22.17 -4.60 1.47
N PRO A 69 22.56 -4.03 2.62
CA PRO A 69 23.79 -4.42 3.32
C PRO A 69 23.82 -5.91 3.72
N GLU A 70 24.97 -6.57 3.48
CA GLU A 70 25.11 -8.03 3.59
C GLU A 70 24.87 -8.60 5.01
N SER A 71 25.02 -7.75 6.05
CA SER A 71 25.04 -8.16 7.47
C SER A 71 23.67 -8.27 8.15
N TYR A 72 22.56 -8.07 7.43
CA TYR A 72 21.20 -8.05 7.99
C TYR A 72 20.26 -9.12 7.40
N PHE A 73 20.75 -9.96 6.48
CA PHE A 73 19.87 -10.35 5.39
C PHE A 73 18.86 -11.45 5.65
N ASP A 74 19.18 -12.58 6.27
CA ASP A 74 18.27 -13.73 6.07
C ASP A 74 16.98 -13.62 6.89
N GLU A 75 17.06 -13.25 8.18
CA GLU A 75 15.86 -13.11 9.02
C GLU A 75 15.07 -11.84 8.66
N TYR A 76 15.74 -10.72 8.42
CA TYR A 76 15.06 -9.46 8.05
C TYR A 76 14.46 -9.54 6.64
N ARG A 77 15.14 -10.17 5.67
CA ARG A 77 14.56 -10.45 4.35
C ARG A 77 13.34 -11.35 4.48
N GLN A 78 13.43 -12.46 5.23
CA GLN A 78 12.27 -13.34 5.45
C GLN A 78 11.11 -12.61 6.12
N TYR A 79 11.39 -11.69 7.05
CA TYR A 79 10.39 -10.83 7.66
C TYR A 79 9.75 -9.88 6.64
N LEU A 80 10.54 -9.17 5.83
CA LEU A 80 10.03 -8.31 4.75
C LEU A 80 9.21 -9.12 3.72
N GLU A 81 9.72 -10.28 3.30
CA GLU A 81 9.00 -11.22 2.45
C GLU A 81 7.68 -11.64 3.09
N SER A 82 7.65 -11.87 4.41
CA SER A 82 6.41 -12.20 5.11
C SER A 82 5.39 -11.06 5.05
N ILE A 83 5.82 -9.80 5.20
CA ILE A 83 4.94 -8.63 5.05
C ILE A 83 4.42 -8.54 3.61
N VAL A 84 5.32 -8.67 2.64
CA VAL A 84 5.01 -8.62 1.20
C VAL A 84 4.08 -9.77 0.77
N ASN A 85 4.21 -10.94 1.38
CA ASN A 85 3.36 -12.10 1.12
C ASN A 85 2.02 -12.04 1.85
N LEU A 86 1.98 -11.41 3.02
CA LEU A 86 0.76 -11.16 3.80
C LEU A 86 -0.09 -10.06 3.18
N HIS A 87 0.55 -9.05 2.55
CA HIS A 87 -0.15 -7.98 1.87
C HIS A 87 -1.09 -8.60 0.82
N LEU A 88 -2.37 -8.29 0.97
CA LEU A 88 -3.56 -9.13 0.81
C LEU A 88 -3.75 -9.93 -0.50
N PHE A 89 -2.86 -9.83 -1.50
CA PHE A 89 -3.15 -10.21 -2.89
C PHE A 89 -2.01 -10.79 -3.72
N GLN A 90 -1.15 -11.62 -3.13
CA GLN A 90 -0.34 -12.52 -3.95
C GLN A 90 -1.20 -13.65 -4.57
N GLY A 91 -1.99 -13.33 -5.60
CA GLY A 91 -2.58 -14.31 -6.52
C GLY A 91 -4.09 -14.22 -6.79
N LYS A 92 -4.85 -13.40 -6.07
CA LYS A 92 -6.18 -12.93 -6.50
C LYS A 92 -6.07 -11.44 -6.71
N LYS A 93 -6.59 -10.89 -7.81
CA LYS A 93 -6.57 -9.44 -7.99
C LYS A 93 -7.39 -8.83 -6.86
N VAL A 94 -6.85 -7.86 -6.13
CA VAL A 94 -7.58 -7.10 -5.09
C VAL A 94 -8.99 -6.72 -5.54
N GLU A 95 -9.09 -6.30 -6.79
CA GLU A 95 -10.29 -5.96 -7.51
C GLU A 95 -11.34 -7.10 -7.52
N GLU A 96 -10.93 -8.37 -7.69
CA GLU A 96 -11.84 -9.52 -7.68
C GLU A 96 -12.43 -9.82 -6.29
N VAL A 97 -11.70 -9.47 -5.23
CA VAL A 97 -12.21 -9.58 -3.86
C VAL A 97 -13.09 -8.37 -3.55
N ALA A 98 -12.63 -7.17 -3.87
CA ALA A 98 -13.41 -5.94 -3.73
C ALA A 98 -14.76 -6.03 -4.46
N ALA A 99 -14.79 -6.58 -5.67
CA ALA A 99 -16.02 -6.75 -6.46
C ALA A 99 -17.04 -7.71 -5.85
N LYS A 100 -16.66 -8.53 -4.86
CA LYS A 100 -17.56 -9.45 -4.15
C LYS A 100 -18.12 -8.85 -2.86
N ILE A 101 -17.57 -7.73 -2.41
CA ILE A 101 -17.98 -7.06 -1.19
C ILE A 101 -19.04 -6.02 -1.57
N SER A 102 -20.26 -6.22 -1.07
CA SER A 102 -21.39 -5.29 -1.28
C SER A 102 -21.91 -4.68 0.03
N ASP A 103 -21.44 -5.16 1.19
CA ASP A 103 -21.76 -4.59 2.48
C ASP A 103 -20.81 -3.43 2.82
N ALA A 104 -21.38 -2.32 3.27
CA ALA A 104 -20.64 -1.10 3.57
C ALA A 104 -19.60 -1.31 4.70
N ASN A 105 -19.96 -2.04 5.75
CA ASN A 105 -19.06 -2.27 6.88
C ASN A 105 -17.95 -3.25 6.50
N GLU A 106 -18.25 -4.25 5.68
CA GLU A 106 -17.26 -5.17 5.12
C GLU A 106 -16.27 -4.41 4.23
N ALA A 107 -16.73 -3.52 3.34
CA ALA A 107 -15.85 -2.71 2.49
C ALA A 107 -14.93 -1.78 3.30
N LEU A 108 -15.48 -1.11 4.31
CA LEU A 108 -14.70 -0.24 5.19
C LEU A 108 -13.69 -1.01 6.04
N LYS A 109 -14.03 -2.19 6.54
CA LYS A 109 -13.09 -3.07 7.24
C LYS A 109 -11.99 -3.55 6.31
N PHE A 110 -12.36 -3.95 5.09
CA PHE A 110 -11.43 -4.41 4.07
C PHE A 110 -10.42 -3.33 3.70
N ALA A 111 -10.89 -2.12 3.39
CA ALA A 111 -10.02 -0.97 3.15
C ALA A 111 -9.15 -0.64 4.35
N LEU A 112 -9.70 -0.68 5.57
CA LEU A 112 -8.94 -0.40 6.79
C LEU A 112 -7.83 -1.42 7.06
N GLU A 113 -8.04 -2.69 6.73
CA GLU A 113 -7.01 -3.72 6.80
C GLU A 113 -5.93 -3.47 5.74
N PHE A 114 -6.33 -3.13 4.51
CA PHE A 114 -5.42 -2.76 3.43
C PHE A 114 -4.46 -1.63 3.86
N GLU A 115 -4.97 -0.52 4.39
CA GLU A 115 -4.10 0.60 4.78
C GLU A 115 -3.19 0.30 5.96
N LYS A 116 -3.61 -0.58 6.87
CA LYS A 116 -2.75 -0.99 7.98
C LYS A 116 -1.58 -1.83 7.47
N ASP A 117 -1.83 -2.70 6.51
CA ASP A 117 -0.79 -3.52 5.89
C ASP A 117 0.15 -2.66 5.04
N SER A 118 -0.38 -1.70 4.26
CA SER A 118 0.41 -0.69 3.53
C SER A 118 1.30 0.11 4.48
N LEU A 119 0.73 0.60 5.59
CA LEU A 119 1.45 1.35 6.62
C LEU A 119 2.58 0.54 7.25
N LEU A 120 2.33 -0.73 7.59
CA LEU A 120 3.37 -1.62 8.12
C LEU A 120 4.52 -1.77 7.13
N PHE A 121 4.20 -1.99 5.86
CA PHE A 121 5.21 -2.10 4.80
C PHE A 121 6.01 -0.80 4.62
N PHE A 122 5.37 0.37 4.60
CA PHE A 122 6.08 1.65 4.42
C PHE A 122 6.96 2.01 5.61
N LEU A 123 6.57 1.64 6.83
CA LEU A 123 7.42 1.78 8.02
C LEU A 123 8.72 0.99 7.88
N GLU A 124 8.67 -0.19 7.28
CA GLU A 124 9.88 -0.98 7.00
C GLU A 124 10.68 -0.43 5.83
N LEU A 125 10.02 -0.02 4.75
CA LEU A 125 10.66 0.62 3.60
C LEU A 125 11.47 1.85 4.02
N LYS A 126 10.99 2.64 4.99
CA LYS A 126 11.73 3.79 5.53
C LYS A 126 13.13 3.43 6.04
N ASN A 127 13.30 2.22 6.58
CA ASN A 127 14.59 1.75 7.10
C ASN A 127 15.54 1.30 5.97
N LEU A 128 15.03 1.09 4.77
CA LEU A 128 15.75 0.58 3.61
C LEU A 128 16.19 1.67 2.63
N VAL A 129 15.50 2.82 2.61
CA VAL A 129 15.78 3.93 1.69
C VAL A 129 16.90 4.83 2.21
N ASP A 130 17.56 5.53 1.28
CA ASP A 130 18.56 6.54 1.60
C ASP A 130 17.98 7.71 2.41
N ASP A 131 18.82 8.40 3.18
CA ASP A 131 18.40 9.54 4.01
C ASP A 131 17.71 10.66 3.22
N LYS A 132 18.07 10.83 1.94
CA LYS A 132 17.42 11.80 1.03
C LYS A 132 15.94 11.49 0.77
N ASP A 133 15.57 10.21 0.84
CA ASP A 133 14.26 9.70 0.45
C ASP A 133 13.35 9.47 1.67
N LYS A 134 13.92 9.37 2.88
CA LYS A 134 13.17 9.16 4.14
C LYS A 134 12.09 10.21 4.40
N ALA A 135 12.35 11.48 4.07
CA ALA A 135 11.37 12.54 4.27
C ALA A 135 10.11 12.36 3.41
N MET A 136 10.28 11.79 2.22
CA MET A 136 9.16 11.49 1.32
C MET A 136 8.39 10.27 1.84
N VAL A 137 9.07 9.20 2.24
CA VAL A 137 8.42 8.03 2.86
C VAL A 137 7.66 8.43 4.15
N ASP A 138 8.21 9.33 4.95
CA ASP A 138 7.52 9.88 6.13
C ASP A 138 6.24 10.65 5.77
N LYS A 139 6.22 11.36 4.64
CA LYS A 139 5.02 12.03 4.14
C LYS A 139 3.94 11.00 3.82
N LEU A 140 4.28 9.96 3.03
CA LEU A 140 3.35 8.88 2.66
C LEU A 140 2.81 8.16 3.89
N ILE A 141 3.67 7.77 4.83
CA ILE A 141 3.27 7.17 6.12
C ILE A 141 2.23 8.02 6.87
N ASN A 142 2.35 9.35 6.82
CA ASN A 142 1.40 10.24 7.48
C ASN A 142 0.09 10.39 6.69
N GLU A 143 0.14 10.33 5.36
CA GLU A 143 -1.04 10.28 4.50
C GLU A 143 -1.84 8.99 4.76
N GLU A 144 -1.18 7.83 4.81
CA GLU A 144 -1.78 6.53 5.15
C GLU A 144 -2.42 6.49 6.55
N ARG A 145 -1.75 7.07 7.55
CA ARG A 145 -2.36 7.25 8.89
C ARG A 145 -3.65 8.08 8.82
N GLY A 146 -3.69 9.06 7.92
CA GLY A 146 -4.88 9.84 7.61
C GLY A 146 -6.00 8.98 7.05
N HIS A 147 -5.70 8.10 6.10
CA HIS A 147 -6.67 7.14 5.52
C HIS A 147 -7.25 6.22 6.58
N VAL A 148 -6.39 5.59 7.38
CA VAL A 148 -6.78 4.74 8.51
C VAL A 148 -7.75 5.48 9.44
N LEU A 149 -7.48 6.74 9.75
CA LEU A 149 -8.35 7.55 10.59
C LEU A 149 -9.70 7.87 9.91
N LYS A 150 -9.70 8.25 8.63
CA LYS A 150 -10.90 8.53 7.83
C LYS A 150 -11.81 7.29 7.80
N LEU A 151 -11.26 6.12 7.44
CA LEU A 151 -11.97 4.84 7.35
C LEU A 151 -12.50 4.38 8.71
N SER A 152 -11.68 4.46 9.76
CA SER A 152 -12.09 4.04 11.11
C SER A 152 -13.24 4.88 11.65
N LYS A 153 -13.22 6.21 11.43
CA LYS A 153 -14.32 7.09 11.81
C LYS A 153 -15.60 6.72 11.07
N LYS A 154 -15.49 6.40 9.77
CA LYS A 154 -16.64 6.02 8.94
C LYS A 154 -17.24 4.68 9.33
N LEU A 155 -16.42 3.73 9.80
CA LEU A 155 -16.87 2.41 10.22
C LEU A 155 -17.60 2.42 11.58
N ILE A 156 -17.29 3.38 12.46
CA ILE A 156 -17.84 3.46 13.82
C ILE A 156 -19.03 4.43 13.91
N SER A 157 -19.21 5.30 12.91
CA SER A 157 -20.34 6.24 12.82
C SER A 157 -21.65 5.54 12.53
#